data_AF-A0A7V8J5M9-F1
#
_entry.id   AF-A0A7V8J5M9-F1
#
_cell.length_a   1.000
_cell.length_b   1.000
_cell.length_c   1.000
_cell.angle_alpha   90.00
_cell.angle_beta   90.00
_cell.angle_gamma   90.00
#
_symmetry.space_group_name_H-M   'P 1'
#
loop_
_entity.id
_entity.type
_entity.pdbx_description
1 polymer ?
#
loop_
_entity_poly.entity_id
_entity_poly.type
_entity_poly.pdbx_seq_one_letter_code
_entity_poly.pdbx_strand_id
1 'polypeptide(L)' 'MHLKDQGFKFCISPDKQQGRWLHPAERQRFFGERTDVTEWPSDKLVAFLMPAPEQQELFAA' A
#
# COMPACT_ATOMS: atom_id res chain seq x y z
N MET A 1 10.50 14.73 -15.08
CA MET A 1 10.32 13.27 -15.33
C MET A 1 9.72 12.66 -14.08
N HIS A 2 8.49 12.13 -14.13
CA HIS A 2 7.91 11.46 -12.96
C HIS A 2 8.30 9.98 -12.95
N LEU A 3 8.50 9.42 -11.77
CA LEU A 3 8.82 8.00 -11.59
C LEU A 3 7.72 7.09 -12.20
N LYS A 4 6.46 7.57 -12.16
CA LYS A 4 5.33 6.90 -12.79
C LYS A 4 5.46 6.79 -14.32
N ASP A 5 6.00 7.82 -14.97
CA ASP A 5 6.21 7.84 -16.44
C ASP A 5 7.31 6.84 -16.85
N GLN A 6 8.20 6.50 -15.93
CA GLN A 6 9.26 5.51 -16.10
C GLN A 6 8.81 4.07 -15.73
N GLY A 7 7.52 3.88 -15.45
CA GLY A 7 6.94 2.58 -15.12
C GLY A 7 7.17 2.13 -13.67
N PHE A 8 7.68 3.01 -12.79
CA PHE A 8 7.78 2.68 -11.37
C PHE A 8 6.38 2.61 -10.75
N LYS A 9 6.23 1.68 -9.80
CA LYS A 9 5.00 1.50 -9.03
C LYS A 9 5.30 1.72 -7.56
N PHE A 10 4.43 2.47 -6.87
CA PHE A 10 4.50 2.61 -5.43
C PHE A 10 3.81 1.41 -4.78
N CYS A 11 4.61 0.58 -4.12
CA CYS A 11 4.14 -0.64 -3.49
C CYS A 11 4.40 -0.62 -1.98
N ILE A 12 3.42 -1.12 -1.23
CA ILE A 12 3.48 -1.23 0.23
C ILE A 12 3.70 -2.69 0.61
N SER A 13 4.59 -2.90 1.56
CA SER A 13 4.88 -4.22 2.14
C SER A 13 3.67 -4.78 2.90
N PRO A 14 3.54 -6.11 3.05
CA PRO A 14 2.34 -6.72 3.64
C PRO A 14 2.17 -6.38 5.13
N ASP A 15 3.27 -6.08 5.82
CA ASP A 15 3.32 -5.55 7.19
C ASP A 15 2.89 -4.08 7.29
N LYS A 16 2.62 -3.41 6.17
CA LYS A 16 2.16 -2.02 6.06
C LYS A 16 3.10 -0.97 6.67
N GLN A 17 4.31 -1.36 7.09
CA GLN A 17 5.30 -0.45 7.68
C GLN A 17 6.11 0.29 6.61
N GLN A 18 6.25 -0.28 5.42
CA GLN A 18 7.15 0.23 4.39
C GLN A 18 6.43 0.41 3.06
N GLY A 19 6.42 1.65 2.56
CA GLY A 19 6.06 1.99 1.19
C GLY A 19 7.31 2.42 0.42
N ARG A 20 7.53 1.87 -0.79
CA ARG A 20 8.60 2.32 -1.68
C ARG A 20 8.21 2.25 -3.14
N TRP A 21 8.84 3.10 -3.94
CA TRP A 21 8.79 2.99 -5.40
C TRP A 21 9.64 1.81 -5.84
N LEU A 22 9.04 0.89 -6.58
CA LEU A 22 9.69 -0.27 -7.16
C LEU A 22 9.90 -0.05 -8.66
N HIS A 23 11.10 -0.33 -9.12
CA HIS A 23 11.39 -0.42 -10.55
C HIS A 23 10.64 -1.64 -11.15
N PRO A 24 10.15 -1.59 -12.39
CA PRO A 24 9.44 -2.70 -13.03
C PRO A 24 10.24 -4.03 -13.00
N ALA A 25 11.57 -3.98 -13.13
CA ALA A 25 12.42 -5.17 -13.01
C ALA A 25 12.45 -5.75 -11.59
N GLU A 26 12.41 -4.91 -10.55
CA GLU A 26 12.35 -5.37 -9.16
C GLU A 26 10.96 -5.86 -8.78
N ARG A 27 9.91 -5.29 -9.39
CA ARG A 27 8.52 -5.68 -9.16
C ARG A 27 8.32 -7.18 -9.38
N GLN A 28 8.95 -7.77 -10.40
CA GLN A 28 8.85 -9.21 -10.67
C GLN A 28 9.43 -10.06 -9.53
N ARG A 29 10.43 -9.55 -8.81
CA ARG A 29 11.05 -10.22 -7.67
C ARG A 29 10.22 -10.13 -6.38
N PHE A 30 9.42 -9.08 -6.24
CA PHE A 30 8.52 -8.85 -5.09
C PHE A 30 7.05 -9.13 -5.42
N PHE A 31 6.76 -9.74 -6.58
CA PHE A 31 5.42 -10.00 -7.06
C PHE A 31 4.78 -11.09 -6.20
N GLY A 32 3.85 -10.70 -5.32
CA GLY A 32 3.12 -11.61 -4.42
C GLY A 32 3.06 -11.12 -2.98
N GLU A 33 4.11 -10.46 -2.49
CA GLU A 33 4.14 -9.98 -1.10
C GLU A 33 3.75 -8.51 -0.97
N ARG A 34 4.02 -7.70 -1.99
CA ARG A 34 3.80 -6.24 -1.94
C ARG A 34 2.54 -5.83 -2.70
N THR A 35 1.74 -4.98 -2.07
CA THR A 35 0.52 -4.43 -2.64
C THR A 35 0.84 -3.17 -3.46
N ASP A 36 0.49 -3.18 -4.75
CA ASP A 36 0.61 -1.99 -5.61
C ASP A 36 -0.54 -1.02 -5.29
N VAL A 37 -0.17 0.15 -4.77
CA VAL A 37 -1.11 1.21 -4.39
C VAL A 37 -0.95 2.47 -5.24
N THR A 38 -0.18 2.40 -6.33
CA THR A 38 0.18 3.57 -7.17
C THR A 38 -1.03 4.37 -7.65
N GLU A 39 -2.11 3.66 -7.96
CA GLU A 39 -3.35 4.22 -8.54
C GLU A 39 -4.47 4.29 -7.49
N TRP A 40 -4.17 4.05 -6.21
CA TRP A 40 -5.21 4.02 -5.19
C TRP A 40 -5.64 5.44 -4.81
N PRO A 41 -6.95 5.68 -4.66
CA PRO A 41 -7.42 6.92 -4.05
C PRO A 41 -7.00 6.97 -2.58
N SER A 42 -6.77 8.17 -2.07
CA SER A 42 -6.29 8.40 -0.70
C SER A 42 -7.15 7.69 0.35
N ASP A 43 -8.48 7.69 0.19
CA ASP A 43 -9.39 7.04 1.14
C ASP A 43 -9.17 5.52 1.23
N LYS A 44 -8.91 4.88 0.08
CA LYS A 44 -8.60 3.45 0.02
C LYS A 44 -7.23 3.16 0.63
N LEU A 45 -6.27 4.06 0.44
CA LEU A 45 -4.94 3.94 1.02
C LEU A 45 -5.00 4.05 2.55
N VAL A 46 -5.76 5.01 3.07
CA VAL A 46 -5.97 5.21 4.52
C VAL A 46 -6.66 3.98 5.12
N ALA A 47 -7.75 3.49 4.54
CA ALA A 47 -8.45 2.30 5.01
C ALA A 47 -7.55 1.05 5.02
N PHE A 48 -6.61 0.96 4.08
CA PHE A 48 -5.66 -0.15 4.03
C PHE A 48 -4.56 -0.05 5.08
N LEU A 49 -3.98 1.14 5.28
CA LEU A 49 -2.89 1.37 6.23
C LEU A 49 -3.37 1.40 7.69
N MET A 50 -4.56 1.93 7.92
CA MET A 50 -5.18 2.08 9.22
C MET A 50 -6.46 1.23 9.25
N PRO A 51 -6.36 -0.10 9.41
CA PRO A 51 -7.55 -0.87 9.74
C PRO A 51 -8.14 -0.25 11.01
N ALA A 52 -9.43 0.09 10.97
CA ALA A 52 -10.11 0.72 12.10
C ALA A 52 -9.83 -0.09 13.38
N PRO A 53 -9.50 0.56 14.51
CA PRO A 53 -9.37 -0.18 15.76
C PRO A 53 -10.71 -0.89 16.01
N GLU A 54 -10.66 -2.19 16.28
CA GLU A 54 -11.81 -3.05 16.65
C GLU A 54 -12.53 -2.58 17.95
N GLN A 55 -12.26 -1.38 18.45
CA GLN A 55 -12.77 -0.86 19.72
C GLN A 55 -14.16 -0.21 19.63
N GLN A 56 -14.83 -0.22 18.47
CA GLN A 56 -16.21 0.27 18.42
C GLN A 56 -17.22 -0.65 19.12
N GLU A 57 -16.88 -1.92 19.39
CA GLU A 57 -17.77 -2.84 20.11
C GLU A 57 -17.53 -2.88 21.64
N LEU A 58 -16.41 -2.34 22.13
CA LEU A 58 -16.05 -2.41 23.56
C LEU A 58 -16.71 -1.33 24.44
N PHE A 59 -17.38 -0.33 23.84
CA PHE A 59 -18.04 0.75 24.57
C PHE A 59 -19.57 0.80 24.36
N ALA A 60 -20.18 -0.28 23.84
CA ALA A 60 -21.61 -0.37 23.57
C ALA A 60 -22.45 -1.01 24.71
N ALA A 61 -21.91 -1.09 25.93
CA ALA A 61 -22.59 -1.67 27.10
C ALA A 61 -22.67 -0.70 28.28
#